data_AF-A0A498DZP0-F1
#
_entry.id   AF-A0A498DZP0-F1
#
_cell.length_a   1.000
_cell.length_b   1.000
_cell.length_c   1.000
_cell.angle_alpha   90.00
_cell.angle_beta   90.00
_cell.angle_gamma   90.00
#
_symmetry.space_group_name_H-M   'P 1'
#
loop_
_entity.id
_entity.type
_entity.pdbx_description
1 polymer ?
#
loop_
_entity_poly.entity_id
_entity_poly.type
_entity_poly.pdbx_seq_one_letter_code
_entity_poly.pdbx_strand_id
1 'polypeptide(L)'
;MTRMDGHTTPAVPGQLTLEETVPEIRLTCISTDAAAAVVAEATRPGDTVHTVRQDGAQVVIGYLDPRWPLNVADWAGEHGHAHDDDAARVIAQL
;
A
#
# COMPACT_ATOMS: atom_id res chain seq x y z
N MET A 1 42.72 -0.30 -30.17
CA MET A 1 41.72 0.67 -29.72
C MET A 1 40.37 -0.01 -29.77
N THR A 2 39.95 -0.66 -28.68
CA THR A 2 38.67 -1.38 -28.62
C THR A 2 37.82 -0.72 -27.55
N ARG A 3 36.86 0.06 -28.02
CA ARG A 3 35.75 0.60 -27.23
C ARG A 3 34.80 -0.58 -27.04
N MET A 4 34.66 -1.08 -25.80
CA MET A 4 33.58 -1.99 -25.44
C MET A 4 32.53 -1.23 -24.65
N ASP A 5 31.31 -1.54 -25.03
CA ASP A 5 30.11 -0.73 -24.88
C ASP A 5 29.55 -0.78 -23.45
N GLY A 6 28.94 0.34 -23.06
CA GLY A 6 28.28 0.49 -21.79
C GLY A 6 27.14 -0.52 -21.63
N HIS A 7 27.15 -1.24 -20.51
CA HIS A 7 25.98 -2.00 -20.07
C HIS A 7 24.90 -1.01 -19.61
N THR A 8 24.05 -0.59 -20.53
CA THR A 8 22.73 -0.05 -20.19
C THR A 8 21.79 -1.23 -20.02
N THR A 9 21.55 -1.63 -18.77
CA THR A 9 20.45 -2.53 -18.43
C THR A 9 19.13 -1.84 -18.76
N PRO A 10 18.26 -2.39 -19.62
CA PRO A 10 16.93 -1.83 -19.80
C PRO A 10 16.09 -2.11 -18.54
N ALA A 11 15.61 -1.05 -17.89
CA ALA A 11 14.51 -1.14 -16.95
C ALA A 11 13.28 -1.67 -17.71
N VAL A 12 12.79 -2.84 -17.33
CA VAL A 12 11.55 -3.42 -17.87
C VAL A 12 10.34 -2.73 -17.23
N PRO A 13 9.46 -2.07 -17.99
CA PRO A 13 8.19 -1.58 -17.47
C PRO A 13 7.13 -2.69 -17.62
N GLY A 14 6.61 -3.19 -16.50
CA GLY A 14 5.37 -3.98 -16.48
C GLY A 14 5.50 -5.49 -16.21
N GLN A 15 6.03 -5.89 -15.05
CA GLN A 15 5.75 -7.23 -14.52
C GLN A 15 4.72 -7.15 -13.38
N LEU A 16 3.50 -7.61 -13.65
CA LEU A 16 2.52 -8.09 -12.66
C LEU A 16 2.39 -9.61 -12.92
N THR A 17 2.86 -10.55 -12.09
CA THR A 17 2.46 -10.98 -10.72
C THR A 17 1.10 -11.68 -10.66
N LEU A 18 1.06 -13.02 -10.75
CA LEU A 18 -0.14 -13.84 -10.58
C LEU A 18 0.23 -15.24 -10.05
N GLU A 19 0.38 -15.43 -8.73
CA GLU A 19 0.12 -16.73 -8.08
C GLU A 19 -0.47 -16.43 -6.68
N GLU A 20 -1.81 -16.38 -6.64
CA GLU A 20 -2.70 -15.92 -5.55
C GLU A 20 -2.62 -14.42 -5.21
N THR A 21 -3.25 -13.59 -6.07
CA THR A 21 -3.37 -12.14 -5.81
C THR A 21 -4.28 -11.89 -4.61
N VAL A 22 -3.66 -11.73 -3.44
CA VAL A 22 -4.29 -11.13 -2.26
C VAL A 22 -4.93 -9.81 -2.70
N PRO A 23 -6.25 -9.60 -2.54
CA PRO A 23 -6.90 -8.38 -2.98
C PRO A 23 -6.26 -7.17 -2.30
N GLU A 24 -5.98 -6.14 -3.09
CA GLU A 24 -5.37 -4.89 -2.64
C GLU A 24 -6.40 -3.76 -2.70
N ILE A 25 -6.37 -2.89 -1.71
CA ILE A 25 -7.13 -1.64 -1.69
C ILE A 25 -6.23 -0.48 -1.32
N ARG A 26 -6.58 0.71 -1.80
CA ARG A 26 -5.79 1.93 -1.59
C ARG A 26 -6.53 2.90 -0.68
N LEU A 27 -5.84 3.36 0.35
CA LEU A 27 -6.26 4.45 1.22
C LEU A 27 -5.43 5.69 0.89
N THR A 28 -6.08 6.82 0.63
CA THR A 28 -5.41 8.11 0.50
C THR A 28 -5.22 8.73 1.88
N CYS A 29 -3.98 9.04 2.24
CA CYS A 29 -3.64 9.78 3.45
C CYS A 29 -3.46 11.26 3.14
N ILE A 30 -3.58 12.09 4.18
CA ILE A 30 -3.48 13.56 4.08
C ILE A 30 -2.06 13.99 3.68
N SER A 31 -1.05 13.18 3.99
CA SER A 31 0.34 13.42 3.61
C SER A 31 1.14 12.12 3.50
N THR A 32 2.33 12.22 2.89
CA THR A 32 3.31 11.12 2.86
C THR A 32 3.75 10.69 4.26
N ASP A 33 3.85 11.63 5.20
CA ASP A 33 4.19 11.35 6.59
C ASP A 33 3.07 10.58 7.31
N ALA A 34 1.82 10.99 7.06
CA ALA A 34 0.65 10.27 7.55
C ALA A 34 0.57 8.84 6.99
N ALA A 35 0.86 8.65 5.70
CA ALA A 35 0.92 7.32 5.09
C ALA A 35 2.01 6.45 5.73
N ALA A 36 3.18 7.03 6.06
CA ALA A 36 4.24 6.32 6.76
C ALA A 36 3.82 5.91 8.18
N ALA A 37 3.11 6.79 8.91
CA ALA A 37 2.57 6.49 10.23
C ALA A 37 1.55 5.33 10.20
N VAL A 38 0.63 5.35 9.23
CA VAL A 38 -0.35 4.28 9.02
C VAL A 38 0.33 2.95 8.69
N VAL A 39 1.34 2.95 7.81
CA VAL A 39 2.11 1.74 7.47
C VAL A 39 2.87 1.23 8.70
N ALA A 40 3.50 2.10 9.48
CA ALA A 40 4.22 1.72 10.68
C ALA A 40 3.31 1.07 11.73
N GLU A 41 2.11 1.60 11.94
CA GLU A 41 1.11 1.02 12.85
C GLU A 41 0.55 -0.30 12.33
N ALA A 42 0.18 -0.35 11.04
CA ALA A 42 -0.44 -1.52 10.44
C ALA A 42 0.57 -2.66 10.20
N THR A 43 1.88 -2.40 10.23
CA THR A 43 2.92 -3.42 10.09
C THR A 43 3.00 -4.25 11.36
N ARG A 44 2.50 -5.49 11.29
CA ARG A 44 2.57 -6.46 12.39
C ARG A 44 3.62 -7.53 12.11
N PRO A 45 4.66 -7.66 12.95
CA PRO A 45 5.67 -8.70 12.75
C PRO A 45 5.04 -10.10 12.91
N GLY A 46 5.16 -10.91 11.87
CA GLY A 46 4.59 -12.27 11.83
C GLY A 46 3.22 -12.37 11.16
N ASP A 47 2.64 -11.27 10.68
CA ASP A 47 1.47 -11.33 9.81
C ASP A 47 1.90 -11.75 8.40
N THR A 48 1.42 -12.91 7.94
CA THR A 48 1.71 -13.46 6.61
C THR A 48 0.51 -13.36 5.66
N VAL A 49 -0.62 -12.83 6.13
CA VAL A 49 -1.90 -12.81 5.39
C VAL A 49 -2.31 -11.39 5.00
N HIS A 50 -1.83 -10.40 5.73
CA HIS A 50 -2.05 -8.99 5.46
C HIS A 50 -0.75 -8.30 5.08
N THR A 51 -0.82 -7.43 4.08
CA THR A 51 0.31 -6.60 3.69
C THR A 51 -0.10 -5.14 3.74
N VAL A 52 0.84 -4.28 4.09
CA VAL A 52 0.64 -2.84 4.09
C VAL A 52 1.91 -2.18 3.60
N ARG A 53 1.78 -1.30 2.62
CA ARG A 53 2.92 -0.60 2.02
C ARG A 53 2.57 0.83 1.65
N GLN A 54 3.57 1.69 1.71
CA GLN A 54 3.43 3.08 1.31
C GLN A 54 3.63 3.24 -0.20
N ASP A 55 2.80 4.08 -0.82
CA ASP A 55 2.93 4.58 -2.20
C ASP A 55 2.73 6.11 -2.19
N GLY A 56 3.77 6.85 -1.81
CA GLY A 56 3.67 8.30 -1.60
C GLY A 56 2.75 8.67 -0.44
N ALA A 57 1.68 9.43 -0.74
CA ALA A 57 0.62 9.75 0.22
C ALA A 57 -0.50 8.68 0.25
N GLN A 58 -0.36 7.58 -0.48
CA GLN A 58 -1.29 6.46 -0.44
C GLN A 58 -0.71 5.31 0.38
N VAL A 59 -1.60 4.53 0.98
CA VAL A 59 -1.29 3.24 1.59
C VAL A 59 -1.99 2.16 0.79
N VAL A 60 -1.22 1.17 0.34
CA VAL A 60 -1.76 -0.02 -0.32
C VAL A 60 -1.86 -1.14 0.70
N ILE A 61 -3.07 -1.65 0.87
CA ILE A 61 -3.45 -2.62 1.88
C ILE A 61 -3.82 -3.91 1.15
N GLY A 62 -2.97 -4.94 1.25
CA GLY A 62 -3.31 -6.29 0.83
C GLY A 62 -4.02 -7.02 1.96
N TYR A 63 -5.13 -7.68 1.66
CA TYR A 63 -5.95 -8.35 2.66
C TYR A 63 -6.51 -9.68 2.19
N LEU A 64 -6.66 -10.65 3.09
CA LEU A 64 -7.53 -11.81 2.88
C LEU A 64 -8.83 -11.69 3.69
N ASP A 65 -8.79 -11.02 4.84
CA ASP A 65 -9.97 -10.69 5.64
C ASP A 65 -10.39 -9.22 5.37
N PRO A 66 -11.64 -8.96 4.95
CA PRO A 66 -12.09 -7.60 4.61
C PRO A 66 -12.17 -6.66 5.83
N ARG A 67 -12.11 -7.17 7.07
CA ARG A 67 -11.99 -6.33 8.26
C ARG A 67 -10.62 -5.68 8.39
N TRP A 68 -9.59 -6.22 7.73
CA TRP A 68 -8.26 -5.63 7.74
C TRP A 68 -8.23 -4.21 7.15
N PRO A 69 -8.67 -3.98 5.90
CA PRO A 69 -8.70 -2.63 5.33
C PRO A 69 -9.67 -1.70 6.06
N LEU A 70 -10.76 -2.23 6.64
CA LEU A 70 -11.63 -1.48 7.55
C LEU A 70 -10.88 -0.98 8.79
N ASN A 71 -10.14 -1.85 9.48
CA ASN A 71 -9.36 -1.47 10.67
C ASN A 71 -8.27 -0.44 10.35
N VAL A 72 -7.59 -0.58 9.20
CA VAL A 72 -6.55 0.36 8.78
C VAL A 72 -7.16 1.73 8.43
N ALA A 73 -8.30 1.75 7.72
CA ALA A 73 -8.99 2.99 7.37
C ALA A 73 -9.58 3.70 8.60
N ASP A 74 -10.16 2.93 9.53
CA ASP A 74 -10.72 3.43 10.78
C ASP A 74 -9.63 4.08 11.64
N TRP A 75 -8.52 3.36 11.89
CA TRP A 75 -7.39 3.91 12.62
C TRP A 75 -6.82 5.18 11.97
N ALA A 76 -6.65 5.18 10.64
CA ALA A 76 -6.14 6.33 9.92
C ALA A 76 -7.07 7.56 10.01
N GLY A 77 -8.39 7.35 10.02
CA GLY A 77 -9.38 8.41 10.23
C GLY A 77 -9.33 8.95 11.67
N GLU A 78 -9.40 8.07 12.67
CA GLU A 78 -9.40 8.43 14.09
C GLU A 78 -8.16 9.23 14.51
N HIS A 79 -7.01 8.96 13.88
CA HIS A 79 -5.73 9.61 14.20
C HIS A 79 -5.43 10.82 13.30
N GLY A 80 -6.35 11.20 12.41
CA GLY A 80 -6.19 12.36 11.52
C GLY A 80 -5.11 12.16 10.45
N HIS A 81 -4.89 10.91 10.02
CA HIS A 81 -3.97 10.54 8.95
C HIS A 81 -4.66 10.41 7.59
N ALA A 82 -5.97 10.17 7.57
CA ALA A 82 -6.82 10.18 6.38
C ALA A 82 -8.07 11.05 6.61
N HIS A 83 -8.65 11.59 5.54
CA HIS A 83 -9.97 12.22 5.61
C HIS A 83 -11.06 11.16 5.73
N ASP A 84 -12.16 11.50 6.40
CA ASP A 84 -13.33 10.61 6.53
C ASP A 84 -13.86 10.15 5.17
N ASP A 85 -13.85 11.01 4.16
CA ASP A 85 -14.25 10.67 2.79
C ASP A 85 -13.32 9.63 2.15
N ASP A 86 -12.02 9.71 2.39
CA ASP A 86 -11.04 8.74 1.87
C ASP A 86 -11.16 7.39 2.60
N ALA A 87 -11.40 7.40 3.91
CA ALA A 87 -11.70 6.19 4.67
C ALA A 87 -13.02 5.54 4.22
N ALA A 88 -14.07 6.33 4.00
CA ALA A 88 -15.36 5.85 3.50
C ALA A 88 -15.25 5.22 2.10
N ARG A 89 -14.35 5.74 1.24
CA ARG A 89 -14.07 5.14 -0.07
C ARG A 89 -13.43 3.76 0.03
N VAL A 90 -12.65 3.48 1.07
CA VAL A 90 -12.14 2.12 1.32
C VAL A 90 -13.30 1.17 1.61
N ILE A 91 -14.23 1.60 2.47
CA ILE A 91 -15.42 0.80 2.82
C ILE A 91 -16.31 0.53 1.60
N ALA A 92 -16.50 1.52 0.73
CA ALA A 92 -17.34 1.40 -0.47
C ALA A 92 -16.77 0.46 -1.56
N GLN A 93 -15.51 0.02 -1.43
CA GLN A 93 -14.82 -0.84 -2.39
C GLN A 93 -14.70 -2.30 -1.93
N LEU A 94 -15.18 -2.62 -0.72
CA LEU A 94 -15.27 -3.98 -0.15
C LEU A 94 -16.62 -4.62 -0.48
#